data_AF-A0A9W9S0E2-F1
#
_entry.id   AF-A0A9W9S0E2-F1
#
_cell.length_a   1.000
_cell.length_b   1.000
_cell.length_c   1.000
_cell.angle_alpha   90.00
_cell.angle_beta   90.00
_cell.angle_gamma   90.00
#
_symmetry.space_group_name_H-M   'P 1'
#
loop_
_entity.id
_entity.type
_entity.pdbx_description
1 polymer ?
#
loop_
_entity_poly.entity_id
_entity_poly.type
_entity_poly.pdbx_seq_one_letter_code
_entity_poly.pdbx_strand_id
1 'polypeptide(L)'
;MTLQLPDFDELPPVEGMPQGCAWGVFDKDGRRDMFGTLNLLTTEVVKAATAEVRRGISISLNWPLGSIRNPNFFRKSLTHKVMKLEDGETDSHYGFDDEVEFNTQASSQWDSLCMFQTNNNFKIKSNI
;
A
#
# COMPACT_ATOMS: atom_id res chain seq x y z
N MET A 1 21.87 13.11 -1.80
CA MET A 1 21.68 14.04 -0.67
C MET A 1 20.97 13.29 0.43
N THR A 2 21.50 13.28 1.64
CA THR A 2 20.83 12.70 2.81
C THR A 2 19.75 13.67 3.29
N LEU A 3 18.50 13.22 3.42
CA LEU A 3 17.46 14.00 4.11
C LEU A 3 17.89 14.16 5.57
N GLN A 4 17.89 15.41 6.07
CA GLN A 4 17.96 15.66 7.51
C GLN A 4 16.54 15.62 8.05
N LEU A 5 16.22 14.58 8.82
CA LEU A 5 14.94 14.44 9.48
C LEU A 5 15.10 14.86 10.95
N PRO A 6 14.13 15.55 11.54
CA PRO A 6 14.12 15.80 12.99
C PRO A 6 13.91 14.48 13.74
N ASP A 7 14.43 14.42 14.97
CA ASP A 7 14.02 13.39 15.91
C ASP A 7 12.53 13.54 16.27
N PHE A 8 11.90 12.46 16.73
CA PHE A 8 10.46 12.44 16.99
C PHE A 8 10.02 13.55 17.96
N ASP A 9 10.78 13.76 19.03
CA ASP A 9 10.49 14.78 20.04
C ASP A 9 10.74 16.21 19.51
N GLU A 10 11.51 16.35 18.44
CA GLU A 10 11.87 17.62 17.80
C GLU A 10 11.00 17.94 16.57
N LEU A 11 9.97 17.14 16.31
CA LEU A 11 9.05 17.40 15.21
C LEU A 11 8.43 18.80 15.35
N PRO A 12 8.42 19.62 14.26
CA PRO A 12 7.82 20.94 14.30
C PRO A 12 6.34 20.88 14.71
N PRO A 13 5.85 21.82 15.51
CA PRO A 13 4.46 21.86 15.90
C PRO A 13 3.58 22.09 14.66
N VAL A 14 2.52 21.29 14.55
CA VAL A 14 1.49 21.45 13.50
C VAL A 14 0.24 22.00 14.17
N GLU A 15 -0.26 23.14 13.66
CA GLU A 15 -1.43 23.81 14.24
C GLU A 15 -2.64 22.86 14.33
N GLY A 16 -3.26 22.79 15.50
CA GLY A 16 -4.43 21.93 15.76
C GLY A 16 -4.13 20.44 15.88
N MET A 17 -2.85 20.04 15.93
CA MET A 17 -2.41 18.66 16.08
C MET A 17 -1.60 18.45 17.36
N PRO A 18 -1.65 17.25 17.96
CA PRO A 18 -0.75 16.91 19.07
C PRO A 18 0.71 16.81 18.61
N GLN A 19 1.64 16.87 19.56
CA GLN A 19 3.06 16.61 19.31
C GLN A 19 3.24 15.22 18.66
N GLY A 20 4.12 15.13 17.67
CA GLY A 20 4.36 13.91 16.89
C GLY A 20 3.68 13.89 15.52
N CYS A 21 2.97 14.94 15.13
CA CYS A 21 2.45 15.08 13.77
C CYS A 21 3.59 15.40 12.78
N ALA A 22 3.86 14.47 11.86
CA ALA A 22 4.94 14.60 10.88
C ALA A 22 4.56 15.35 9.59
N TRP A 23 3.45 16.09 9.59
CA TRP A 23 3.02 16.85 8.41
C TRP A 23 3.98 17.99 8.10
N GLY A 24 4.24 18.23 6.81
CA GLY A 24 5.18 19.26 6.37
C GLY A 24 6.64 18.84 6.36
N VAL A 25 7.02 17.74 7.05
CA VAL A 25 8.41 17.26 7.10
C VAL A 25 9.00 16.98 5.71
N PHE A 26 8.16 16.51 4.79
CA PHE A 26 8.56 16.15 3.43
C PHE A 26 8.10 17.16 2.37
N ASP A 27 7.47 18.26 2.76
CA ASP A 27 7.03 19.30 1.83
C ASP A 27 8.25 19.93 1.14
N LYS A 28 8.12 20.24 -0.15
CA LYS A 28 9.21 20.82 -0.96
C LYS A 28 8.70 21.95 -1.81
N ASP A 29 9.44 23.05 -1.83
CA ASP A 29 9.18 24.22 -2.69
C ASP A 29 7.72 24.72 -2.60
N GLY A 30 7.18 24.73 -1.38
CA GLY A 30 5.80 25.13 -1.11
C GLY A 30 4.72 24.14 -1.57
N ARG A 31 5.11 22.95 -2.03
CA ARG A 31 4.20 21.85 -2.39
C ARG A 31 4.11 20.84 -1.26
N ARG A 32 2.87 20.46 -0.96
CA ARG A 32 2.58 19.44 0.06
C ARG A 32 2.95 18.05 -0.44
N ASP A 33 3.58 17.29 0.43
CA ASP A 33 3.92 15.90 0.18
C ASP A 33 2.70 14.98 0.37
N MET A 34 2.69 13.87 -0.39
CA MET A 34 1.67 12.81 -0.29
C MET A 34 2.26 11.41 -0.08
N PHE A 35 3.59 11.30 0.04
CA PHE A 35 4.28 10.01 0.07
C PHE A 35 4.84 9.68 1.47
N GLY A 36 4.99 10.68 2.33
CA GLY A 36 5.55 10.56 3.67
C GLY A 36 6.92 9.88 3.65
N THR A 37 7.06 8.85 4.48
CA THR A 37 8.32 8.10 4.62
C THR A 37 8.71 7.29 3.39
N LEU A 38 7.82 7.11 2.39
CA LEU A 38 8.22 6.51 1.10
C LEU A 38 9.29 7.36 0.40
N ASN A 39 9.36 8.66 0.66
CA ASN A 39 10.42 9.54 0.17
C ASN A 39 11.83 9.14 0.63
N LEU A 40 11.96 8.28 1.65
CA LEU A 40 13.24 7.75 2.13
C LEU A 40 13.80 6.64 1.25
N LEU A 41 12.98 6.04 0.38
CA LEU A 41 13.39 5.03 -0.59
C LEU A 41 14.06 5.69 -1.80
N THR A 42 15.21 6.33 -1.56
CA THR A 42 16.03 6.97 -2.61
C THR A 42 16.68 5.94 -3.52
N THR A 43 17.08 6.36 -4.72
CA THR A 43 17.81 5.53 -5.68
C THR A 43 19.07 4.92 -5.05
N GLU A 44 19.78 5.69 -4.22
CA GLU A 44 20.99 5.25 -3.54
C GLU A 44 20.69 4.17 -2.50
N VAL A 45 19.62 4.32 -1.71
CA VAL A 45 19.18 3.32 -0.71
C VAL A 45 18.76 2.03 -1.41
N VAL A 46 17.96 2.12 -2.47
CA VAL A 46 17.51 0.95 -3.24
C VAL A 46 18.69 0.22 -3.88
N LYS A 47 19.65 0.95 -4.47
CA LYS A 47 20.88 0.36 -5.00
C LYS A 47 21.71 -0.31 -3.91
N ALA A 48 21.88 0.33 -2.75
CA ALA A 48 22.65 -0.23 -1.65
C ALA A 48 22.05 -1.55 -1.14
N ALA A 49 20.71 -1.65 -1.09
CA ALA A 49 20.02 -2.88 -0.68
C ALA A 49 20.36 -4.10 -1.56
N THR A 50 20.78 -3.90 -2.82
CA THR A 50 21.18 -5.02 -3.69
C THR A 50 22.42 -5.76 -3.20
N ALA A 51 23.26 -5.13 -2.38
CA ALA A 51 24.43 -5.77 -1.76
C ALA A 51 24.05 -6.91 -0.78
N GLU A 52 22.81 -6.92 -0.29
CA GLU A 52 22.28 -8.00 0.56
C GLU A 52 21.93 -9.27 -0.25
N VAL A 53 21.76 -9.15 -1.56
CA VAL A 53 21.46 -10.29 -2.45
C VAL A 53 22.73 -11.10 -2.70
N ARG A 54 23.02 -12.08 -1.83
CA ARG A 54 24.24 -12.90 -1.92
C ARG A 54 24.04 -14.29 -2.53
N ARG A 55 22.88 -14.90 -2.31
CA ARG A 55 22.60 -16.31 -2.66
C ARG A 55 21.54 -16.50 -3.73
N GLY A 56 20.87 -15.42 -4.16
CA GLY A 56 19.76 -15.50 -5.12
C GLY A 56 18.52 -16.26 -4.59
N ILE A 57 18.42 -16.48 -3.29
CA ILE A 57 17.25 -17.14 -2.68
C ILE A 57 16.15 -16.11 -2.50
N SER A 58 14.98 -16.39 -3.05
CA SER A 58 13.75 -15.61 -2.85
C SER A 58 12.79 -16.37 -1.94
N ILE A 59 12.22 -15.68 -0.96
CA ILE A 59 11.21 -16.22 -0.05
C ILE A 59 9.97 -15.34 -0.17
N SER A 60 8.84 -15.95 -0.53
CA SER A 60 7.56 -15.25 -0.55
C SER A 60 7.10 -14.93 0.87
N LEU A 61 6.81 -13.65 1.13
CA LEU A 61 6.17 -13.20 2.36
C LEU A 61 4.64 -13.04 2.19
N ASN A 62 4.12 -13.35 0.99
CA ASN A 62 2.70 -13.27 0.71
C ASN A 62 1.98 -14.47 1.33
N TRP A 63 0.95 -14.19 2.11
CA TRP A 63 -0.03 -15.18 2.52
C TRP A 63 -0.94 -15.47 1.32
N PRO A 64 -1.14 -16.74 0.91
CA PRO A 64 -2.09 -17.08 -0.13
C PRO A 64 -3.45 -16.40 0.04
N LEU A 65 -3.94 -15.79 -1.04
CA LEU A 65 -5.27 -15.18 -1.08
C LEU A 65 -6.34 -16.22 -0.67
N GLY A 66 -7.30 -15.79 0.16
CA GLY A 66 -8.36 -16.68 0.68
C GLY A 66 -7.96 -17.53 1.89
N SER A 67 -6.71 -17.45 2.36
CA SER A 67 -6.31 -18.13 3.60
C SER A 67 -7.04 -17.57 4.84
N ILE A 68 -7.38 -16.27 4.82
CA ILE A 68 -8.27 -15.66 5.80
C ILE A 68 -9.71 -15.94 5.37
N ARG A 69 -10.27 -17.06 5.83
CA ARG A 69 -11.63 -17.50 5.46
C ARG A 69 -12.72 -16.51 5.87
N ASN A 70 -12.58 -15.95 7.07
CA ASN A 70 -13.50 -14.96 7.62
C ASN A 70 -12.70 -13.71 8.02
N PRO A 71 -12.51 -12.75 7.11
CA PRO A 71 -11.83 -11.51 7.44
C PRO A 71 -12.57 -10.75 8.55
N ASN A 72 -11.81 -10.27 9.53
CA ASN A 72 -12.35 -9.45 10.61
C ASN A 72 -12.90 -8.11 10.08
N PHE A 73 -13.64 -7.37 10.93
CA PHE A 73 -14.17 -6.04 10.62
C PHE A 73 -15.15 -6.00 9.45
N PHE A 74 -16.01 -7.02 9.33
CA PHE A 74 -17.06 -7.12 8.29
C PHE A 74 -16.52 -7.05 6.86
N ARG A 75 -15.24 -7.41 6.66
CA ARG A 75 -14.58 -7.36 5.35
C ARG A 75 -14.99 -8.54 4.48
N LYS A 76 -15.13 -8.28 3.19
CA LYS A 76 -15.44 -9.30 2.18
C LYS A 76 -14.29 -10.30 2.06
N SER A 77 -14.59 -11.58 2.22
CA SER A 77 -13.69 -12.70 1.93
C SER A 77 -13.41 -12.81 0.44
N LEU A 78 -12.41 -13.61 0.07
CA LEU A 78 -12.15 -13.94 -1.33
C LEU A 78 -13.30 -14.76 -1.91
N THR A 79 -13.87 -14.26 -3.01
CA THR A 79 -14.60 -15.05 -3.99
C THR A 79 -13.69 -15.23 -5.21
N HIS A 80 -13.49 -16.47 -5.65
CA HIS A 80 -12.74 -16.80 -6.86
C HIS A 80 -13.64 -17.65 -7.76
N LYS A 81 -13.81 -17.21 -9.00
CA LYS A 81 -14.66 -17.85 -9.99
C LYS A 81 -13.82 -18.12 -11.24
N VAL A 82 -13.71 -19.39 -11.56
CA VAL A 82 -13.09 -19.86 -12.82
C VAL A 82 -14.18 -19.91 -13.89
N MET A 83 -13.93 -19.27 -15.02
CA MET A 83 -14.83 -19.21 -16.17
C MET A 83 -14.22 -19.98 -17.32
N LYS A 84 -15.04 -20.76 -18.01
CA LYS A 84 -14.63 -21.39 -19.26
C LYS A 84 -14.76 -20.37 -20.38
N LEU A 85 -13.74 -20.32 -21.23
CA LEU A 85 -13.79 -19.64 -22.51
C LEU A 85 -14.28 -20.66 -23.54
N GLU A 86 -15.42 -20.34 -24.13
CA GLU A 86 -16.13 -21.16 -25.10
C GLU A 86 -16.39 -20.30 -26.34
N ASP A 87 -16.23 -20.90 -27.51
CA ASP A 87 -16.57 -20.29 -28.78
C ASP A 87 -18.04 -20.56 -29.06
N GLY A 88 -18.87 -19.52 -29.05
CA GLY A 88 -20.31 -19.63 -29.25
C GLY A 88 -20.72 -20.12 -30.64
N GLU A 89 -19.83 -20.06 -31.64
CA GLU A 89 -20.10 -20.56 -33.00
C GLU A 89 -19.74 -22.04 -33.15
N THR A 90 -18.66 -22.49 -32.51
CA THR A 90 -18.16 -23.87 -32.65
C THR A 90 -18.49 -24.78 -31.46
N ASP A 91 -19.10 -24.24 -30.40
CA ASP A 91 -19.37 -24.92 -29.12
C ASP A 91 -18.12 -25.59 -28.55
N SER A 92 -16.95 -24.98 -28.81
CA SER A 92 -15.65 -25.53 -28.43
C SER A 92 -15.04 -24.76 -27.26
N HIS A 93 -14.56 -25.50 -26.27
CA HIS A 93 -13.80 -24.96 -25.15
C HIS A 93 -12.34 -24.76 -25.54
N TYR A 94 -11.78 -23.58 -25.29
CA TYR A 94 -10.40 -23.25 -25.66
C TYR A 94 -9.56 -22.59 -24.56
N GLY A 95 -10.14 -22.29 -23.39
CA GLY A 95 -9.38 -21.68 -22.30
C GLY A 95 -10.16 -21.44 -21.02
N PHE A 96 -9.49 -20.87 -20.03
CA PHE A 96 -10.07 -20.46 -18.76
C PHE A 96 -9.67 -19.03 -18.41
N ASP A 97 -10.62 -18.27 -17.89
CA ASP A 97 -10.41 -16.97 -17.25
C ASP A 97 -10.77 -17.04 -15.77
N ASP A 98 -10.25 -16.12 -14.97
CA ASP A 98 -10.50 -16.03 -13.54
C ASP A 98 -11.07 -14.66 -13.16
N GLU A 99 -12.16 -14.66 -12.38
CA GLU A 99 -12.67 -13.49 -11.68
C GLU A 99 -12.39 -13.63 -10.17
N VAL A 100 -11.80 -12.60 -9.56
CA VAL A 100 -11.60 -12.52 -8.12
C VAL A 100 -12.25 -11.27 -7.53
N GLU A 101 -12.93 -11.44 -6.41
CA GLU A 101 -13.52 -10.34 -5.65
C GLU A 101 -13.17 -10.50 -4.17
N PHE A 102 -12.52 -9.50 -3.58
CA PHE A 102 -12.11 -9.52 -2.19
C PHE A 102 -11.92 -8.09 -1.68
N ASN A 103 -11.94 -7.92 -0.36
CA ASN A 103 -11.54 -6.66 0.24
C ASN A 103 -10.00 -6.55 0.24
N THR A 104 -9.43 -5.39 -0.13
CA THR A 104 -7.98 -5.21 -0.24
C THR A 104 -7.23 -5.30 1.10
N GLN A 105 -7.95 -5.38 2.23
CA GLN A 105 -7.44 -5.63 3.58
C GLN A 105 -7.69 -7.08 4.07
N ALA A 106 -7.80 -8.05 3.16
CA ALA A 106 -8.16 -9.44 3.46
C ALA A 106 -7.01 -10.47 3.29
N SER A 107 -5.77 -10.02 3.10
CA SER A 107 -4.57 -10.88 3.05
C SER A 107 -3.31 -10.06 3.38
N SER A 108 -2.11 -10.57 3.09
CA SER A 108 -0.88 -9.76 3.08
C SER A 108 -1.10 -8.47 2.31
N GLN A 109 -0.89 -7.33 2.97
CA GLN A 109 -1.33 -6.02 2.50
C GLN A 109 -0.39 -4.91 2.95
N TRP A 110 -0.50 -3.77 2.28
CA TRP A 110 -0.05 -2.48 2.78
C TRP A 110 -1.26 -1.58 2.99
N ASP A 111 -1.33 -0.93 4.14
CA ASP A 111 -2.32 0.10 4.40
C ASP A 111 -1.79 1.43 3.86
N SER A 112 -2.49 2.04 2.91
CA SER A 112 -2.10 3.34 2.37
C SER A 112 -2.30 4.45 3.40
N LEU A 113 -1.70 5.62 3.17
CA LEU A 113 -1.91 6.80 4.00
C LEU A 113 -3.39 7.26 4.05
N CYS A 114 -4.20 6.81 3.09
CA CYS A 114 -5.64 7.09 3.04
C CYS A 114 -6.50 5.98 3.66
N MET A 115 -5.91 4.88 4.16
CA MET A 115 -6.64 3.79 4.80
C MET A 115 -7.47 4.27 5.99
N PHE A 116 -6.88 5.19 6.77
CA PHE A 116 -7.49 5.69 7.99
C PHE A 116 -7.29 7.20 8.10
N GLN A 117 -8.36 7.89 8.48
CA GLN A 117 -8.32 9.32 8.75
C GLN A 117 -9.20 9.64 9.97
N THR A 118 -8.73 10.51 10.85
CA THR A 118 -9.51 10.99 11.99
C THR A 118 -10.53 12.04 11.57
N ASN A 119 -11.78 11.93 12.04
CA ASN A 119 -12.92 12.83 11.79
C ASN A 119 -12.83 14.21 12.49
N ASN A 120 -11.69 14.88 12.39
CA ASN A 120 -11.70 16.35 12.47
C ASN A 120 -11.96 16.87 11.05
N ASN A 121 -12.39 18.12 10.86
CA ASN A 121 -12.68 18.76 9.56
C ASN A 121 -11.47 18.86 8.57
N PHE A 122 -10.54 17.91 8.61
CA PHE A 122 -9.43 17.70 7.72
C PHE A 122 -9.95 17.21 6.37
N LYS A 123 -10.19 18.16 5.48
CA LYS A 123 -10.08 17.85 4.06
C LYS A 123 -8.62 17.49 3.81
N ILE A 124 -8.34 16.22 3.54
CA ILE A 124 -7.21 15.93 2.64
C ILE A 124 -7.59 16.68 1.36
N LYS A 125 -6.99 17.85 1.10
CA LYS A 125 -7.16 18.52 -0.20
C LYS A 125 -6.32 17.77 -1.23
N SER A 126 -6.55 16.46 -1.36
CA SER A 126 -6.06 15.67 -2.47
C SER A 126 -7.22 15.63 -3.45
N ASN A 127 -7.11 16.44 -4.50
CA ASN A 127 -7.87 16.21 -5.72
C ASN A 127 -7.22 15.00 -6.42
N ILE A 128 -7.53 13.80 -5.93
CA ILE A 128 -7.44 12.59 -6.74
C ILE A 128 -8.82 12.40 -7.36
#